data_AF-A0A8J5QRW2-F1
#
_entry.id   AF-A0A8J5QRW2-F1
#
_cell.length_a   1.000
_cell.length_b   1.000
_cell.length_c   1.000
_cell.angle_alpha   90.00
_cell.angle_beta   90.00
_cell.angle_gamma   90.00
#
_symmetry.space_group_name_H-M   'P 1'
#
loop_
_entity.id
_entity.type
_entity.pdbx_description
1 polymer ?
#
loop_
_entity_poly.entity_id
_entity_poly.type
_entity_poly.pdbx_seq_one_letter_code
_entity_poly.pdbx_strand_id
1 'polypeptide(L)'
;MDIYERSYYKIVKSFASFIGQWPYQSRLQRLVLEFLLWNLFIIQIIPQVVVSLVDHFKDLDVVLELLSAFIMDLAYIAKYSNAIIKAKLIKRIFEKIKEDWKILRSDQEKLILEYHLKMGQYLSIGYTGFANLALLVFILDPIFPIIIDKFSESNDSLPRRFAVPMEFVVCDQQKYYWSLLSLSNFCIISIIMVIICCDVLFISFVQHVCGIFAVVGFRIEHAPNVIIPHEILKDSNFGSNYQDVHYRHIVTCIRDHRRAFAELIETTFTESFGIVVGLNLPIMSITAVQIMAETNSIQDTVKNIMFTGAQLVHLFFDCYMSQRLTDMSSHIHDCITRAKWYEISARSRKLLILMTLRSQVPCKLTAAKVMDLSIESFGVCVKTAGSYFTMLMSMR
;
A
#
# COMPACT_ATOMS: atom_id res chain seq x y z
N MET A 1 9.15 27.03 -3.41
CA MET A 1 8.18 26.11 -4.03
C MET A 1 8.00 24.93 -3.09
N ASP A 2 6.78 24.58 -2.73
CA ASP A 2 6.53 23.48 -1.77
C ASP A 2 6.90 22.15 -2.45
N ILE A 3 7.65 21.28 -1.77
CA ILE A 3 8.16 20.02 -2.36
C ILE A 3 6.99 19.16 -2.84
N TYR A 4 5.85 19.25 -2.16
CA TYR A 4 4.65 18.49 -2.46
C TYR A 4 3.83 19.03 -3.65
N GLU A 5 4.26 20.11 -4.29
CA GLU A 5 3.69 20.60 -5.55
C GLU A 5 4.33 19.93 -6.77
N ARG A 6 5.46 19.21 -6.58
CA ARG A 6 6.10 18.45 -7.65
C ARG A 6 5.23 17.27 -8.08
N SER A 7 5.28 16.92 -9.37
CA SER A 7 4.40 15.93 -10.01
C SER A 7 4.30 14.61 -9.23
N TYR A 8 5.43 14.08 -8.76
CA TYR A 8 5.50 12.80 -8.05
C TYR A 8 4.90 12.81 -6.64
N TYR A 9 4.83 13.96 -5.96
CA TYR A 9 4.18 14.05 -4.64
C TYR A 9 2.75 14.57 -4.70
N LYS A 10 2.32 15.13 -5.83
CA LYS A 10 0.95 15.65 -6.01
C LYS A 10 -0.09 14.54 -5.81
N ILE A 11 0.18 13.34 -6.32
CA ILE A 11 -0.66 12.16 -6.13
C ILE A 11 -0.72 11.82 -4.63
N VAL A 12 0.43 11.63 -3.99
CA VAL A 12 0.52 11.31 -2.56
C VAL A 12 -0.22 12.33 -1.69
N LYS A 13 -0.06 13.62 -1.97
CA LYS A 13 -0.76 14.72 -1.29
C LYS A 13 -2.28 14.63 -1.48
N SER A 14 -2.75 14.39 -2.70
CA SER A 14 -4.19 14.25 -2.98
C SER A 14 -4.79 13.05 -2.26
N PHE A 15 -4.15 11.89 -2.33
CA PHE A 15 -4.63 10.66 -1.71
C PHE A 15 -4.58 10.76 -0.17
N ALA A 16 -3.52 11.34 0.40
CA ALA A 16 -3.45 11.65 1.85
C ALA A 16 -4.56 12.60 2.30
N SER A 17 -4.86 13.63 1.50
CA SER A 17 -5.89 14.62 1.84
C SER A 17 -7.29 14.01 1.77
N PHE A 18 -7.53 13.08 0.84
CA PHE A 18 -8.79 12.37 0.71
C PHE A 18 -9.13 11.55 1.96
N ILE A 19 -8.15 10.83 2.51
CA ILE A 19 -8.34 10.01 3.73
C ILE A 19 -8.14 10.81 5.04
N GLY A 20 -7.99 12.14 4.97
CA GLY A 20 -7.77 12.99 6.14
C GLY A 20 -6.41 12.83 6.83
N GLN A 21 -5.45 12.13 6.22
CA GLN A 21 -4.11 11.88 6.80
C GLN A 21 -3.05 12.89 6.35
N TRP A 22 -3.44 13.93 5.62
CA TRP A 22 -2.53 15.00 5.24
C TRP A 22 -2.14 15.86 6.46
N PRO A 23 -0.84 15.98 6.80
CA PRO A 23 -0.39 16.58 8.06
C PRO A 23 -0.66 18.08 8.19
N TYR A 24 -0.85 18.78 7.08
CA TYR A 24 -1.11 20.24 7.04
C TYR A 24 -2.60 20.58 6.82
N GLN A 25 -3.49 19.59 6.92
CA GLN A 25 -4.92 19.79 6.80
C GLN A 25 -5.50 20.36 8.11
N SER A 26 -6.60 21.12 8.02
CA SER A 26 -7.24 21.63 9.24
C SER A 26 -7.86 20.50 10.04
N ARG A 27 -7.82 20.61 11.38
CA ARG A 27 -8.35 19.59 12.28
C ARG A 27 -9.85 19.33 12.03
N LEU A 28 -10.60 20.38 11.73
CA LEU A 28 -12.03 20.26 11.41
C LEU A 28 -12.25 19.47 10.11
N GLN A 29 -11.53 19.80 9.03
CA GLN A 29 -11.66 19.08 7.75
C GLN A 29 -11.33 17.60 7.91
N ARG A 30 -10.26 17.28 8.65
CA ARG A 30 -9.89 15.90 8.93
C ARG A 30 -11.00 15.15 9.66
N LEU A 31 -11.54 15.72 10.75
CA LEU A 31 -12.61 15.07 11.53
C LEU A 31 -13.89 14.89 10.72
N VAL A 32 -14.23 15.87 9.86
CA VAL A 32 -15.40 15.78 8.98
C VAL A 32 -15.22 14.67 7.94
N LEU A 33 -14.03 14.53 7.33
CA LEU A 33 -13.73 13.44 6.39
C LEU A 33 -13.73 12.09 7.08
N GLU A 34 -13.11 11.98 8.26
CA GLU A 34 -13.10 10.75 9.05
C GLU A 34 -14.53 10.31 9.40
N PHE A 35 -15.36 11.24 9.87
CA PHE A 35 -16.78 11.00 10.15
C PHE A 35 -17.54 10.58 8.87
N LEU A 36 -17.37 11.30 7.77
CA LEU A 36 -18.05 11.01 6.51
C LEU A 36 -17.72 9.60 5.99
N LEU A 37 -16.44 9.23 5.94
CA LEU A 37 -16.00 7.93 5.42
C LEU A 37 -16.50 6.76 6.28
N TRP A 38 -16.50 6.91 7.62
CA TRP A 38 -17.08 5.90 8.51
C TRP A 38 -18.60 5.81 8.37
N ASN A 39 -19.31 6.91 8.17
CA ASN A 39 -20.75 6.87 7.94
C ASN A 39 -21.09 6.16 6.62
N LEU A 40 -20.36 6.43 5.53
CA LEU A 40 -20.54 5.73 4.26
C LEU A 40 -20.32 4.22 4.41
N PHE A 41 -19.30 3.82 5.17
CA PHE A 41 -19.07 2.41 5.51
C PHE A 41 -20.24 1.80 6.31
N ILE A 42 -20.76 2.52 7.31
CA ILE A 42 -21.89 2.05 8.13
C ILE A 42 -23.17 1.90 7.29
N ILE A 43 -23.43 2.83 6.36
CA ILE A 43 -24.57 2.76 5.45
C ILE A 43 -24.51 1.48 4.59
N GLN A 44 -23.30 1.05 4.22
CA GLN A 44 -23.08 -0.14 3.40
C GLN A 44 -23.18 -1.45 4.20
N ILE A 45 -22.58 -1.52 5.39
CA ILE A 45 -22.49 -2.75 6.17
C ILE A 45 -23.84 -3.19 6.75
N ILE A 46 -24.73 -2.24 7.06
CA ILE A 46 -26.05 -2.54 7.66
C ILE A 46 -26.88 -3.44 6.73
N PRO A 47 -27.15 -3.09 5.45
CA PRO A 47 -27.88 -3.95 4.52
C PRO A 47 -27.24 -5.32 4.30
N GLN A 48 -25.92 -5.43 4.32
CA GLN A 48 -25.21 -6.71 4.17
C GLN A 48 -25.44 -7.64 5.38
N VAL A 49 -25.36 -7.07 6.59
CA VAL A 49 -25.64 -7.82 7.84
C VAL A 49 -27.10 -8.24 7.91
N VAL A 50 -28.03 -7.39 7.47
CA VAL A 50 -29.47 -7.72 7.42
C VAL A 50 -29.72 -8.96 6.55
N VAL A 51 -29.21 -9.00 5.31
CA VAL A 51 -29.37 -10.17 4.43
C VAL A 51 -28.88 -11.43 5.11
N SER A 52 -27.70 -11.36 5.72
CA SER A 52 -27.11 -12.50 6.43
C SER A 52 -28.02 -13.03 7.56
N LEU A 53 -28.86 -12.19 8.15
CA LEU A 53 -29.79 -12.57 9.22
C LEU A 53 -31.14 -13.08 8.67
N VAL A 54 -31.65 -12.46 7.60
CA VAL A 54 -32.96 -12.76 7.01
C VAL A 54 -32.93 -14.04 6.17
N ASP A 55 -31.92 -14.23 5.32
CA ASP A 55 -31.87 -15.35 4.36
C ASP A 55 -31.41 -16.70 4.95
N HIS A 56 -31.16 -16.74 6.27
CA HIS A 56 -30.87 -17.95 7.05
C HIS A 56 -30.01 -19.00 6.32
N PHE A 57 -28.87 -18.59 5.75
CA PHE A 57 -27.84 -19.46 5.14
C PHE A 57 -28.38 -20.58 4.22
N LYS A 58 -29.48 -20.34 3.50
CA LYS A 58 -30.11 -21.41 2.68
C LYS A 58 -29.35 -21.72 1.40
N ASP A 59 -28.64 -20.74 0.84
CA ASP A 59 -27.87 -20.87 -0.39
C ASP A 59 -26.38 -20.67 -0.12
N LEU A 60 -25.57 -21.69 -0.41
CA LEU A 60 -24.14 -21.68 -0.19
C LEU A 60 -23.45 -20.59 -1.02
N ASP A 61 -23.91 -20.34 -2.25
CA ASP A 61 -23.24 -19.40 -3.16
C ASP A 61 -23.41 -17.94 -2.66
N VAL A 62 -24.60 -17.60 -2.13
CA VAL A 62 -24.89 -16.30 -1.49
C VAL A 62 -24.05 -16.11 -0.22
N VAL A 63 -23.88 -17.18 0.57
CA VAL A 63 -23.08 -17.14 1.80
C VAL A 63 -21.60 -16.91 1.50
N LEU A 64 -21.06 -17.57 0.48
CA LEU A 64 -19.67 -17.36 0.05
C LEU A 64 -19.46 -15.94 -0.48
N GLU A 65 -20.44 -15.37 -1.17
CA GLU A 65 -20.38 -13.97 -1.65
C GLU A 65 -20.46 -12.95 -0.50
N LEU A 66 -21.32 -13.18 0.49
CA LEU A 66 -21.36 -12.35 1.70
C LEU A 66 -20.06 -12.44 2.50
N LEU A 67 -19.49 -13.65 2.63
CA LEU A 67 -18.24 -13.86 3.34
C LEU A 67 -17.07 -13.11 2.67
N SER A 68 -17.02 -13.12 1.34
CA SER A 68 -15.98 -12.41 0.60
C SER A 68 -16.14 -10.87 0.73
N ALA A 69 -17.38 -10.37 0.75
CA ALA A 69 -17.66 -8.97 1.04
C ALA A 69 -17.23 -8.57 2.46
N PHE A 70 -17.61 -9.34 3.48
CA PHE A 70 -17.21 -9.05 4.87
C PHE A 70 -15.71 -9.06 5.08
N ILE A 71 -14.97 -9.93 4.38
CA ILE A 71 -13.51 -9.91 4.45
C ILE A 71 -12.93 -8.62 3.86
N MET A 72 -13.51 -8.09 2.77
CA MET A 72 -13.12 -6.78 2.24
C MET A 72 -13.43 -5.64 3.22
N ASP A 73 -14.57 -5.70 3.90
CA ASP A 73 -14.94 -4.72 4.92
C ASP A 73 -13.98 -4.77 6.11
N LEU A 74 -13.55 -5.96 6.53
CA LEU A 74 -12.49 -6.12 7.54
C LEU A 74 -11.15 -5.54 7.08
N ALA A 75 -10.79 -5.70 5.81
CA ALA A 75 -9.58 -5.09 5.24
C ALA A 75 -9.66 -3.56 5.24
N TYR A 76 -10.82 -2.98 4.91
CA TYR A 76 -11.07 -1.54 5.03
C TYR A 76 -10.90 -1.06 6.47
N ILE A 77 -11.56 -1.73 7.44
CA ILE A 77 -11.46 -1.39 8.87
C ILE A 77 -10.00 -1.45 9.32
N ALA A 78 -9.29 -2.53 8.97
CA ALA A 78 -7.90 -2.74 9.38
C ALA A 78 -6.99 -1.62 8.86
N LYS A 79 -7.04 -1.31 7.56
CA LYS A 79 -6.17 -0.28 6.96
C LYS A 79 -6.53 1.12 7.45
N TYR A 80 -7.81 1.46 7.42
CA TYR A 80 -8.24 2.83 7.71
C TYR A 80 -8.11 3.17 9.21
N SER A 81 -8.49 2.23 10.09
CA SER A 81 -8.28 2.40 11.53
C SER A 81 -6.78 2.51 11.86
N ASN A 82 -5.94 1.70 11.23
CA ASN A 82 -4.50 1.81 11.40
C ASN A 82 -3.97 3.19 10.96
N ALA A 83 -4.43 3.70 9.81
CA ALA A 83 -4.04 5.03 9.33
C ALA A 83 -4.42 6.14 10.33
N ILE A 84 -5.61 6.07 10.93
CA ILE A 84 -6.08 7.03 11.94
C ILE A 84 -5.27 6.92 13.23
N ILE A 85 -5.10 5.71 13.77
CA ILE A 85 -4.38 5.44 15.02
C ILE A 85 -2.91 5.87 14.90
N LYS A 86 -2.28 5.53 13.77
CA LYS A 86 -0.86 5.82 13.50
C LYS A 86 -0.66 7.18 12.80
N ALA A 87 -1.66 8.05 12.76
CA ALA A 87 -1.58 9.35 12.07
C ALA A 87 -0.39 10.22 12.53
N LYS A 88 0.01 10.14 13.81
CA LYS A 88 1.21 10.83 14.34
C LYS A 88 2.51 10.29 13.74
N LEU A 89 2.59 9.00 13.41
CA LEU A 89 3.74 8.40 12.76
C LEU A 89 3.76 8.78 11.27
N ILE A 90 2.62 8.73 10.59
CA ILE A 90 2.46 9.19 9.19
C ILE A 90 2.90 10.66 9.06
N LYS A 91 2.47 11.54 9.97
CA LYS A 91 2.93 12.93 10.01
C LYS A 91 4.44 13.05 10.15
N ARG A 92 5.06 12.26 11.05
CA ARG A 92 6.52 12.22 11.22
C ARG A 92 7.24 11.74 9.95
N ILE A 93 6.65 10.81 9.19
CA ILE A 93 7.19 10.38 7.89
C ILE A 93 7.20 11.56 6.91
N PHE A 94 6.10 12.29 6.77
CA PHE A 94 6.05 13.47 5.91
C PHE A 94 7.07 14.55 6.33
N GLU A 95 7.19 14.83 7.62
CA GLU A 95 8.19 15.77 8.14
C GLU A 95 9.62 15.34 7.77
N LYS A 96 9.94 14.05 7.94
CA LYS A 96 11.23 13.49 7.51
C LYS A 96 11.47 13.62 6.01
N ILE A 97 10.48 13.33 5.17
CA ILE A 97 10.59 13.52 3.71
C ILE A 97 10.99 14.97 3.41
N LYS A 98 10.36 15.95 4.06
CA LYS A 98 10.70 17.37 3.88
C LYS A 98 12.11 17.71 4.35
N GLU A 99 12.58 17.09 5.42
CA GLU A 99 13.95 17.26 5.91
C GLU A 99 14.98 16.64 4.96
N ASP A 100 14.73 15.44 4.45
CA ASP A 100 15.62 14.74 3.52
C ASP A 100 15.92 15.58 2.28
N TRP A 101 14.90 16.24 1.72
CA TRP A 101 15.07 17.15 0.59
C TRP A 101 15.97 18.35 0.86
N LYS A 102 16.08 18.80 2.11
CA LYS A 102 16.98 19.90 2.51
C LYS A 102 18.43 19.43 2.66
N ILE A 103 18.66 18.13 2.83
CA ILE A 103 19.97 17.53 3.10
C ILE A 103 20.69 17.13 1.80
N LEU A 104 19.97 17.05 0.67
CA LEU A 104 20.54 16.76 -0.65
C LEU A 104 21.49 17.89 -1.09
N ARG A 105 22.73 17.53 -1.43
CA ARG A 105 23.84 18.47 -1.68
C ARG A 105 24.08 18.71 -3.17
N SER A 106 23.94 17.67 -3.99
CA SER A 106 24.25 17.69 -5.41
C SER A 106 23.01 17.45 -6.26
N ASP A 107 22.98 18.01 -7.47
CA ASP A 107 21.92 17.75 -8.43
C ASP A 107 21.90 16.29 -8.88
N GLN A 108 23.04 15.59 -8.86
CA GLN A 108 23.08 14.14 -9.09
C GLN A 108 22.33 13.35 -8.00
N GLU A 109 22.46 13.75 -6.73
CA GLU A 109 21.73 13.11 -5.63
C GLU A 109 20.22 13.34 -5.77
N LYS A 110 19.82 14.55 -6.19
CA LYS A 110 18.41 14.86 -6.48
C LYS A 110 17.89 14.00 -7.64
N LEU A 111 18.66 13.84 -8.71
CA LEU A 111 18.27 13.01 -9.86
C LEU A 111 18.07 11.54 -9.45
N ILE A 112 18.94 10.99 -8.59
CA ILE A 112 18.79 9.62 -8.06
C ILE A 112 17.49 9.49 -7.25
N LEU A 113 17.24 10.42 -6.32
CA LEU A 113 16.00 10.39 -5.55
C LEU A 113 14.76 10.55 -6.45
N GLU A 114 14.81 11.47 -7.42
CA GLU A 114 13.73 11.69 -8.37
C GLU A 114 13.43 10.46 -9.24
N TYR A 115 14.46 9.71 -9.64
CA TYR A 115 14.27 8.44 -10.33
C TYR A 115 13.44 7.46 -9.49
N HIS A 116 13.79 7.30 -8.21
CA HIS A 116 13.03 6.44 -7.31
C HIS A 116 11.60 6.94 -7.12
N LEU A 117 11.39 8.24 -6.91
CA LEU A 117 10.06 8.82 -6.72
C LEU A 117 9.18 8.67 -7.97
N LYS A 118 9.74 8.86 -9.18
CA LYS A 118 9.03 8.61 -10.44
C LYS A 118 8.63 7.14 -10.57
N MET A 119 9.54 6.21 -10.23
CA MET A 119 9.21 4.78 -10.20
C MET A 119 8.05 4.49 -9.25
N GLY A 120 8.05 5.09 -8.05
CA GLY A 120 6.95 4.97 -7.08
C GLY A 120 5.63 5.54 -7.61
N GLN A 121 5.70 6.65 -8.34
CA GLN A 121 4.55 7.24 -9.02
C GLN A 121 3.97 6.31 -10.09
N TYR A 122 4.80 5.73 -10.95
CA TYR A 122 4.34 4.78 -11.97
C TYR A 122 3.71 3.53 -11.36
N LEU A 123 4.34 2.98 -10.31
CA LEU A 123 3.80 1.84 -9.56
C LEU A 123 2.44 2.17 -8.92
N SER A 124 2.31 3.37 -8.33
CA SER A 124 1.05 3.84 -7.74
C SER A 124 -0.05 4.04 -8.78
N ILE A 125 0.28 4.61 -9.95
CA ILE A 125 -0.68 4.80 -11.05
C ILE A 125 -1.11 3.44 -11.61
N GLY A 126 -0.17 2.52 -11.85
CA GLY A 126 -0.48 1.19 -12.35
C GLY A 126 -1.37 0.40 -11.38
N TYR A 127 -1.02 0.38 -10.09
CA TYR A 127 -1.84 -0.24 -9.04
C TYR A 127 -3.24 0.36 -8.97
N THR A 128 -3.33 1.70 -8.93
CA THR A 128 -4.62 2.40 -8.89
C THR A 128 -5.46 2.08 -10.13
N GLY A 129 -4.85 2.06 -11.32
CA GLY A 129 -5.54 1.75 -12.58
C GLY A 129 -6.11 0.33 -12.58
N PHE A 130 -5.34 -0.65 -12.13
CA PHE A 130 -5.80 -2.04 -12.04
C PHE A 130 -6.92 -2.21 -11.01
N ALA A 131 -6.79 -1.62 -9.82
CA ALA A 131 -7.82 -1.68 -8.79
C ALA A 131 -9.14 -1.02 -9.24
N ASN A 132 -9.06 0.11 -9.96
CA ASN A 132 -10.24 0.77 -10.52
C ASN A 132 -10.86 -0.02 -11.68
N LEU A 133 -10.07 -0.76 -12.47
CA LEU A 133 -10.59 -1.66 -13.50
C LEU A 133 -11.41 -2.80 -12.87
N ALA A 134 -10.91 -3.41 -11.80
CA ALA A 134 -11.66 -4.42 -11.07
C ALA A 134 -12.96 -3.83 -10.47
N LEU A 135 -12.89 -2.64 -9.86
CA LEU A 135 -14.05 -1.92 -9.33
C LEU A 135 -15.11 -1.65 -10.42
N LEU A 136 -14.70 -1.29 -11.63
CA LEU A 136 -15.62 -1.05 -12.74
C LEU A 136 -16.46 -2.30 -13.07
N VAL A 137 -15.84 -3.49 -13.05
CA VAL A 137 -16.55 -4.75 -13.27
C VAL A 137 -17.62 -4.98 -12.21
N PHE A 138 -17.32 -4.70 -10.95
CA PHE A 138 -18.30 -4.81 -9.84
C PHE A 138 -19.46 -3.84 -9.98
N ILE A 139 -19.21 -2.58 -10.34
CA ILE A 139 -20.26 -1.56 -10.49
C ILE A 139 -21.21 -1.91 -11.66
N LEU A 140 -20.66 -2.48 -12.72
CA LEU A 140 -21.42 -2.85 -13.92
C LEU A 140 -22.19 -4.17 -13.76
N ASP A 141 -21.84 -5.02 -12.79
CA ASP A 141 -22.47 -6.32 -12.55
C ASP A 141 -24.02 -6.24 -12.48
N PRO A 142 -24.65 -5.41 -11.64
CA PRO A 142 -26.11 -5.35 -11.57
C PRO A 142 -26.76 -4.69 -12.80
N ILE A 143 -26.00 -3.97 -13.63
CA ILE A 143 -26.51 -3.21 -14.78
C ILE A 143 -26.48 -4.06 -16.05
N PHE A 144 -25.45 -4.89 -16.22
CA PHE A 144 -25.20 -5.64 -17.44
C PHE A 144 -26.34 -6.60 -17.84
N PRO A 145 -26.93 -7.41 -16.93
CA PRO A 145 -28.08 -8.27 -17.25
C PRO A 145 -29.30 -7.48 -17.71
N ILE A 146 -29.58 -6.34 -17.08
CA ILE A 146 -30.74 -5.47 -17.39
C ILE A 146 -30.63 -4.92 -18.82
N ILE A 147 -29.40 -4.59 -19.24
CA ILE A 147 -29.15 -4.12 -20.61
C ILE A 147 -29.39 -5.25 -21.61
N ILE A 148 -28.84 -6.44 -21.36
CA ILE A 148 -28.99 -7.60 -22.26
C ILE A 148 -30.45 -7.98 -22.43
N ASP A 149 -31.20 -8.07 -21.33
CA ASP A 149 -32.63 -8.43 -21.34
C ASP A 149 -33.47 -7.46 -22.17
N LYS A 150 -33.21 -6.16 -22.01
CA LYS A 150 -33.85 -5.11 -22.82
C LYS A 150 -33.57 -5.24 -24.31
N PHE A 151 -32.38 -5.72 -24.69
CA PHE A 151 -32.03 -5.97 -26.10
C PHE A 151 -32.54 -7.31 -26.62
N SER A 152 -32.71 -8.29 -25.75
CA SER A 152 -33.14 -9.65 -26.11
C SER A 152 -34.66 -9.77 -26.28
N GLU A 153 -35.43 -8.69 -26.07
CA GLU A 153 -36.91 -8.69 -26.07
C GLU A 153 -37.49 -9.85 -25.24
N SER A 154 -36.81 -10.23 -24.15
CA SER A 154 -37.27 -11.28 -23.25
C SER A 154 -38.48 -10.76 -22.47
N ASN A 155 -39.52 -11.60 -22.34
CA ASN A 155 -40.72 -11.29 -21.56
C ASN A 155 -40.54 -11.60 -20.05
N ASP A 156 -39.36 -12.08 -19.63
CA ASP A 156 -39.10 -12.44 -18.24
C ASP A 156 -38.52 -11.24 -17.48
N SER A 157 -39.19 -10.81 -16.42
CA SER A 157 -38.66 -9.79 -15.52
C SER A 157 -37.51 -10.37 -14.70
N LEU A 158 -36.25 -10.02 -15.04
CA LEU A 158 -35.09 -10.41 -14.24
C LEU A 158 -35.16 -9.86 -12.81
N PRO A 159 -34.79 -10.67 -11.79
CA PRO A 159 -34.70 -10.19 -10.42
C PRO A 159 -33.62 -9.11 -10.30
N ARG A 160 -33.98 -7.98 -9.68
CA ARG A 160 -33.07 -6.84 -9.47
C ARG A 160 -32.10 -7.16 -8.33
N ARG A 161 -30.83 -7.41 -8.66
CA ARG A 161 -29.75 -7.71 -7.71
C ARG A 161 -28.80 -6.53 -7.52
N PHE A 162 -28.07 -6.52 -6.42
CA PHE A 162 -26.95 -5.60 -6.18
C PHE A 162 -25.62 -6.32 -6.49
N ALA A 163 -24.53 -5.57 -6.61
CA ALA A 163 -23.19 -6.12 -6.86
C ALA A 163 -22.68 -7.02 -5.72
N VAL A 164 -23.22 -6.82 -4.52
CA VAL A 164 -23.03 -7.65 -3.32
C VAL A 164 -24.42 -7.89 -2.73
N PRO A 165 -24.74 -9.07 -2.17
CA PRO A 165 -26.05 -9.33 -1.58
C PRO A 165 -26.40 -8.32 -0.47
N MET A 166 -27.49 -7.57 -0.66
CA MET A 166 -27.95 -6.50 0.24
C MET A 166 -29.48 -6.43 0.29
N GLU A 167 -30.02 -6.14 1.47
CA GLU A 167 -31.44 -6.01 1.73
C GLU A 167 -31.70 -4.75 2.56
N PHE A 168 -32.54 -3.87 2.04
CA PHE A 168 -32.89 -2.60 2.67
C PHE A 168 -34.28 -2.71 3.30
N VAL A 169 -34.37 -2.99 4.60
CA VAL A 169 -35.66 -3.17 5.31
C VAL A 169 -36.44 -1.85 5.48
N VAL A 170 -35.75 -0.72 5.51
CA VAL A 170 -36.33 0.59 5.85
C VAL A 170 -37.13 1.20 4.69
N CYS A 171 -36.81 0.83 3.45
CA CYS A 171 -37.38 1.44 2.24
C CYS A 171 -37.82 0.37 1.25
N ASP A 172 -38.90 0.62 0.52
CA ASP A 172 -39.35 -0.26 -0.56
C ASP A 172 -38.28 -0.37 -1.66
N GLN A 173 -37.60 -1.52 -1.70
CA GLN A 173 -36.48 -1.81 -2.60
C GLN A 173 -36.90 -1.80 -4.08
N GLN A 174 -38.13 -2.19 -4.39
CA GLN A 174 -38.60 -2.21 -5.79
C GLN A 174 -38.87 -0.80 -6.29
N LYS A 175 -39.45 0.04 -5.43
CA LYS A 175 -39.77 1.44 -5.75
C LYS A 175 -38.52 2.33 -5.88
N TYR A 176 -37.54 2.16 -4.99
CA TYR A 176 -36.35 3.03 -4.92
C TYR A 176 -35.06 2.37 -5.44
N TYR A 177 -35.17 1.28 -6.19
CA TYR A 177 -34.04 0.47 -6.67
C TYR A 177 -32.87 1.30 -7.23
N TRP A 178 -33.12 2.19 -8.19
CA TRP A 178 -32.06 2.96 -8.85
C TRP A 178 -31.32 3.92 -7.91
N SER A 179 -32.04 4.47 -6.92
CA SER A 179 -31.45 5.33 -5.89
C SER A 179 -30.63 4.53 -4.89
N LEU A 180 -31.08 3.34 -4.51
CA LEU A 180 -30.34 2.43 -3.61
C LEU A 180 -29.10 1.86 -4.30
N LEU A 181 -29.20 1.52 -5.59
CA LEU A 181 -28.08 1.04 -6.39
C LEU A 181 -26.99 2.10 -6.52
N SER A 182 -27.35 3.36 -6.80
CA SER A 182 -26.36 4.45 -6.89
C SER A 182 -25.70 4.73 -5.55
N LEU A 183 -26.46 4.68 -4.45
CA LEU A 183 -25.93 4.82 -3.09
C LEU A 183 -24.95 3.69 -2.74
N SER A 184 -25.32 2.43 -2.98
CA SER A 184 -24.46 1.27 -2.73
C SER A 184 -23.17 1.35 -3.55
N ASN A 185 -23.26 1.64 -4.85
CA ASN A 185 -22.09 1.82 -5.71
C ASN A 185 -21.18 2.95 -5.21
N PHE A 186 -21.74 4.07 -4.77
CA PHE A 186 -20.96 5.17 -4.20
C PHE A 186 -20.21 4.75 -2.92
N CYS A 187 -20.85 3.95 -2.06
CA CYS A 187 -20.21 3.41 -0.86
C CYS A 187 -19.08 2.43 -1.20
N ILE A 188 -19.29 1.52 -2.16
CA ILE A 188 -18.25 0.59 -2.64
C ILE A 188 -17.06 1.37 -3.22
N ILE A 189 -17.31 2.38 -4.07
CA ILE A 189 -16.25 3.26 -4.59
C ILE A 189 -15.48 3.92 -3.45
N SER A 190 -16.18 4.42 -2.43
CA SER A 190 -15.55 5.05 -1.27
C SER A 190 -14.64 4.08 -0.50
N ILE A 191 -15.12 2.86 -0.22
CA ILE A 191 -14.36 1.81 0.48
C ILE A 191 -13.07 1.48 -0.28
N ILE A 192 -13.19 1.17 -1.57
CA ILE A 192 -12.04 0.80 -2.40
C ILE A 192 -11.07 1.97 -2.54
N MET A 193 -11.56 3.21 -2.69
CA MET A 193 -10.71 4.39 -2.79
C MET A 193 -9.88 4.61 -1.52
N VAL A 194 -10.45 4.39 -0.33
CA VAL A 194 -9.71 4.51 0.94
C VAL A 194 -8.60 3.46 1.03
N ILE A 195 -8.87 2.22 0.61
CA ILE A 195 -7.86 1.15 0.56
C ILE A 195 -6.71 1.56 -0.37
N ILE A 196 -7.03 1.99 -1.60
CA ILE A 196 -6.05 2.45 -2.58
C ILE A 196 -5.23 3.62 -2.02
N CYS A 197 -5.86 4.59 -1.34
CA CYS A 197 -5.13 5.68 -0.69
C CYS A 197 -4.11 5.21 0.33
N CYS A 198 -4.46 4.25 1.19
CA CYS A 198 -3.51 3.71 2.16
C CYS A 198 -2.31 3.04 1.46
N ASP A 199 -2.56 2.30 0.39
CA ASP A 199 -1.52 1.57 -0.35
C ASP A 199 -0.61 2.49 -1.15
N VAL A 200 -1.16 3.53 -1.78
CA VAL A 200 -0.37 4.55 -2.50
C VAL A 200 0.56 5.30 -1.53
N LEU A 201 0.09 5.60 -0.31
CA LEU A 201 0.96 6.19 0.72
C LEU A 201 2.11 5.25 1.10
N PHE A 202 1.80 3.97 1.31
CA PHE A 202 2.79 2.95 1.60
C PHE A 202 3.85 2.83 0.49
N ILE A 203 3.42 2.64 -0.77
CA ILE A 203 4.31 2.56 -1.95
C ILE A 203 5.22 3.79 -2.02
N SER A 204 4.65 4.98 -1.82
CA SER A 204 5.39 6.24 -1.90
C SER A 204 6.42 6.40 -0.77
N PHE A 205 6.08 6.00 0.45
CA PHE A 205 6.99 6.06 1.59
C PHE A 205 8.14 5.07 1.45
N VAL A 206 7.84 3.82 1.09
CA VAL A 206 8.88 2.81 0.83
C VAL A 206 9.82 3.30 -0.25
N GLN A 207 9.27 3.82 -1.34
CA GLN A 207 10.09 4.21 -2.47
C GLN A 207 10.93 5.46 -2.22
N HIS A 208 10.46 6.38 -1.36
CA HIS A 208 11.29 7.47 -0.85
C HIS A 208 12.47 6.92 -0.04
N VAL A 209 12.24 5.97 0.88
CA VAL A 209 13.32 5.34 1.67
C VAL A 209 14.32 4.59 0.77
N CYS A 210 13.84 3.86 -0.23
CA CYS A 210 14.70 3.24 -1.24
C CYS A 210 15.56 4.29 -1.96
N GLY A 211 15.00 5.45 -2.30
CA GLY A 211 15.74 6.56 -2.88
C GLY A 211 16.82 7.12 -1.96
N ILE A 212 16.54 7.25 -0.65
CA ILE A 212 17.54 7.66 0.34
C ILE A 212 18.67 6.65 0.45
N PHE A 213 18.37 5.34 0.48
CA PHE A 213 19.41 4.31 0.47
C PHE A 213 20.27 4.38 -0.80
N ALA A 214 19.67 4.62 -1.97
CA ALA A 214 20.41 4.80 -3.22
C ALA A 214 21.31 6.05 -3.18
N VAL A 215 20.83 7.18 -2.66
CA VAL A 215 21.62 8.40 -2.47
C VAL A 215 22.79 8.15 -1.49
N VAL A 216 22.55 7.45 -0.39
CA VAL A 216 23.59 7.09 0.57
C VAL A 216 24.65 6.18 -0.08
N GLY A 217 24.21 5.16 -0.83
CA GLY A 217 25.11 4.28 -1.58
C GLY A 217 25.99 5.06 -2.56
N PHE A 218 25.39 5.96 -3.34
CA PHE A 218 26.11 6.85 -4.26
C PHE A 218 27.16 7.71 -3.55
N ARG A 219 26.80 8.30 -2.39
CA ARG A 219 27.73 9.12 -1.59
C ARG A 219 28.90 8.32 -1.03
N ILE A 220 28.70 7.05 -0.69
CA ILE A 220 29.75 6.16 -0.17
C ILE A 220 30.71 5.81 -1.30
N GLU A 221 30.20 5.44 -2.47
CA GLU A 221 30.99 5.06 -3.63
C GLU A 221 31.91 6.21 -4.09
N HIS A 222 31.41 7.45 -4.02
CA HIS A 222 32.14 8.66 -4.41
C HIS A 222 32.87 9.34 -3.24
N ALA A 223 32.85 8.77 -2.03
CA ALA A 223 33.52 9.34 -0.85
C ALA A 223 35.02 9.66 -1.04
N PRO A 224 35.82 8.90 -1.82
CA PRO A 224 37.22 9.23 -2.11
C PRO A 224 37.41 10.52 -2.92
N ASN A 225 36.42 10.91 -3.73
CA ASN A 225 36.53 12.02 -4.68
C ASN A 225 35.97 13.34 -4.13
N VAL A 226 35.57 13.38 -2.85
CA VAL A 226 34.93 14.55 -2.25
C VAL A 226 35.96 15.64 -1.96
N ILE A 227 35.95 16.70 -2.78
CA ILE A 227 36.70 17.95 -2.56
C ILE A 227 35.69 18.99 -2.02
N ILE A 228 35.82 19.42 -0.76
CA ILE A 228 34.96 20.47 -0.20
C ILE A 228 35.68 21.83 -0.29
N PRO A 229 35.05 22.89 -0.83
CA PRO A 229 35.62 24.24 -0.82
C PRO A 229 35.92 24.74 0.61
N HIS A 230 37.05 25.41 0.78
CA HIS A 230 37.62 25.85 2.06
C HIS A 230 36.72 26.78 2.92
N GLU A 231 35.58 27.26 2.40
CA GLU A 231 34.76 28.32 3.04
C GLU A 231 33.81 27.81 4.14
N ILE A 232 33.42 26.53 4.15
CA ILE A 232 32.54 25.93 5.20
C ILE A 232 33.30 25.71 6.52
N LEU A 233 34.61 25.94 6.53
CA LEU A 233 35.54 25.60 7.62
C LEU A 233 35.64 26.67 8.72
N LYS A 234 34.95 27.82 8.61
CA LYS A 234 35.14 28.95 9.54
C LYS A 234 34.20 28.99 10.75
N ASP A 235 33.09 28.25 10.77
CA ASP A 235 31.99 28.52 11.71
C ASP A 235 31.84 27.54 12.90
N SER A 236 32.87 26.77 13.29
CA SER A 236 32.75 25.91 14.49
C SER A 236 34.03 25.74 15.31
N ASN A 237 34.00 26.31 16.52
CA ASN A 237 35.00 26.18 17.58
C ASN A 237 34.98 24.78 18.22
N PHE A 238 35.53 23.76 17.54
CA PHE A 238 35.82 22.45 18.16
C PHE A 238 37.17 21.91 17.65
N GLY A 239 38.06 21.59 18.59
CA GLY A 239 39.49 21.37 18.38
C GLY A 239 39.91 20.14 17.55
N SER A 240 41.12 20.27 16.97
CA SER A 240 42.09 19.30 16.43
C SER A 240 41.65 18.20 15.43
N ASN A 241 40.36 17.96 15.16
CA ASN A 241 39.87 16.89 14.29
C ASN A 241 39.51 17.34 12.85
N TYR A 242 40.14 18.40 12.35
CA TYR A 242 39.63 19.15 11.18
C TYR A 242 40.08 18.63 9.80
N GLN A 243 41.05 17.71 9.73
CA GLN A 243 41.68 17.34 8.44
C GLN A 243 41.04 16.15 7.71
N ASP A 244 40.19 15.35 8.36
CA ASP A 244 39.63 14.14 7.74
C ASP A 244 38.24 14.41 7.13
N VAL A 245 38.27 15.05 5.95
CA VAL A 245 37.09 15.38 5.14
C VAL A 245 36.25 14.13 4.85
N HIS A 246 36.91 13.01 4.55
CA HIS A 246 36.26 11.75 4.28
C HIS A 246 35.53 11.19 5.51
N TYR A 247 36.10 11.34 6.70
CA TYR A 247 35.45 10.90 7.94
C TYR A 247 34.15 11.68 8.19
N ARG A 248 34.13 13.00 8.01
CA ARG A 248 32.89 13.80 8.15
C ARG A 248 31.84 13.40 7.11
N HIS A 249 32.26 13.13 5.89
CA HIS A 249 31.37 12.68 4.82
C HIS A 249 30.74 11.32 5.15
N ILE A 250 31.54 10.35 5.61
CA ILE A 250 31.05 9.02 5.99
C ILE A 250 30.17 9.07 7.25
N VAL A 251 30.50 9.89 8.24
CA VAL A 251 29.62 10.13 9.40
C VAL A 251 28.26 10.71 8.98
N THR A 252 28.24 11.59 7.97
CA THR A 252 26.99 12.09 7.40
C THR A 252 26.22 10.94 6.73
N CYS A 253 26.89 10.10 5.92
CA CYS A 253 26.26 8.95 5.27
C CYS A 253 25.67 7.96 6.28
N ILE A 254 26.36 7.69 7.39
CA ILE A 254 25.86 6.84 8.48
C ILE A 254 24.64 7.48 9.16
N ARG A 255 24.68 8.80 9.39
CA ARG A 255 23.54 9.52 9.95
C ARG A 255 22.33 9.44 9.03
N ASP A 256 22.53 9.61 7.73
CA ASP A 256 21.46 9.57 6.74
C ASP A 256 20.95 8.13 6.52
N HIS A 257 21.82 7.13 6.58
CA HIS A 257 21.44 5.71 6.62
C HIS A 257 20.60 5.37 7.85
N ARG A 258 20.96 5.89 9.04
CA ARG A 258 20.17 5.73 10.26
C ARG A 258 18.87 6.55 10.23
N ARG A 259 18.85 7.65 9.47
CA ARG A 259 17.65 8.47 9.25
C ARG A 259 16.66 7.82 8.30
N ALA A 260 17.14 6.95 7.40
CA ALA A 260 16.29 6.12 6.56
C ALA A 260 15.24 5.46 7.46
N PHE A 261 14.01 5.94 7.34
CA PHE A 261 12.98 5.72 8.34
C PHE A 261 12.25 4.40 8.11
N ALA A 262 12.97 3.37 7.67
CA ALA A 262 12.46 2.04 7.41
C ALA A 262 11.76 1.45 8.66
N GLU A 263 12.37 1.59 9.83
CA GLU A 263 11.77 1.18 11.12
C GLU A 263 10.47 1.97 11.42
N LEU A 264 10.39 3.23 10.97
CA LEU A 264 9.17 4.04 11.14
C LEU A 264 8.06 3.55 10.18
N ILE A 265 8.39 3.13 8.97
CA ILE A 265 7.45 2.50 8.05
C ILE A 265 6.97 1.18 8.63
N GLU A 266 7.89 0.33 9.10
CA GLU A 266 7.55 -0.96 9.71
C GLU A 266 6.57 -0.78 10.88
N THR A 267 6.90 0.09 11.84
CA THR A 267 6.03 0.37 13.00
C THR A 267 4.68 1.00 12.64
N THR A 268 4.57 1.65 11.46
CA THR A 268 3.33 2.25 10.97
C THR A 268 2.41 1.22 10.32
N PHE A 269 2.94 0.24 9.59
CA PHE A 269 2.13 -0.65 8.76
C PHE A 269 2.10 -2.12 9.20
N THR A 270 3.00 -2.56 10.10
CA THR A 270 3.14 -3.99 10.46
C THR A 270 1.84 -4.65 10.93
N GLU A 271 1.08 -3.99 11.81
CA GLU A 271 -0.19 -4.50 12.35
C GLU A 271 -1.23 -4.66 11.23
N SER A 272 -1.36 -3.65 10.37
CA SER A 272 -2.28 -3.66 9.24
C SER A 272 -1.94 -4.75 8.23
N PHE A 273 -0.65 -4.96 7.93
CA PHE A 273 -0.24 -6.02 7.00
C PHE A 273 -0.51 -7.41 7.56
N GLY A 274 -0.32 -7.63 8.86
CA GLY A 274 -0.65 -8.91 9.48
C GLY A 274 -2.11 -9.29 9.28
N ILE A 275 -3.02 -8.34 9.53
CA ILE A 275 -4.46 -8.56 9.35
C ILE A 275 -4.77 -8.79 7.86
N VAL A 276 -4.28 -7.93 6.97
CA VAL A 276 -4.60 -8.01 5.53
C VAL A 276 -4.05 -9.27 4.88
N VAL A 277 -2.82 -9.69 5.20
CA VAL A 277 -2.26 -10.96 4.70
C VAL A 277 -3.06 -12.15 5.24
N GLY A 278 -3.44 -12.12 6.51
CA GLY A 278 -4.27 -13.16 7.12
C GLY A 278 -5.65 -13.28 6.46
N LEU A 279 -6.26 -12.14 6.08
CA LEU A 279 -7.54 -12.07 5.39
C LEU A 279 -7.45 -12.47 3.90
N ASN A 280 -6.33 -12.18 3.24
CA ASN A 280 -6.11 -12.51 1.83
C ASN A 280 -6.07 -14.04 1.58
N LEU A 281 -5.64 -14.84 2.55
CA LEU A 281 -5.59 -16.30 2.41
C LEU A 281 -6.98 -16.95 2.24
N PRO A 282 -7.93 -16.81 3.18
CA PRO A 282 -9.25 -17.42 3.06
C PRO A 282 -10.04 -16.84 1.88
N ILE A 283 -9.93 -15.53 1.62
CA ILE A 283 -10.71 -14.90 0.54
C ILE A 283 -10.31 -15.41 -0.84
N MET A 284 -9.01 -15.58 -1.13
CA MET A 284 -8.55 -16.15 -2.40
C MET A 284 -9.04 -17.59 -2.58
N SER A 285 -9.09 -18.37 -1.50
CA SER A 285 -9.60 -19.74 -1.55
C SER A 285 -11.11 -19.79 -1.79
N ILE A 286 -11.88 -18.93 -1.12
CA ILE A 286 -13.34 -18.83 -1.30
C ILE A 286 -13.68 -18.42 -2.73
N THR A 287 -13.03 -17.38 -3.25
CA THR A 287 -13.31 -16.88 -4.60
C THR A 287 -12.88 -17.87 -5.67
N ALA A 288 -11.80 -18.62 -5.45
CA ALA A 288 -11.42 -19.72 -6.34
C ALA A 288 -12.47 -20.85 -6.40
N VAL A 289 -13.10 -21.19 -5.27
CA VAL A 289 -14.23 -22.14 -5.24
C VAL A 289 -15.42 -21.59 -6.02
N GLN A 290 -15.71 -20.29 -5.89
CA GLN A 290 -16.79 -19.65 -6.64
C GLN A 290 -16.52 -19.67 -8.17
N ILE A 291 -15.27 -19.51 -8.61
CA ILE A 291 -14.93 -19.61 -10.05
C ILE A 291 -15.21 -21.01 -10.61
N MET A 292 -15.02 -22.07 -9.82
CA MET A 292 -15.20 -23.47 -10.24
C MET A 292 -16.61 -24.01 -10.04
N ALA A 293 -17.51 -23.26 -9.40
CA ALA A 293 -18.89 -23.69 -9.22
C ALA A 293 -19.61 -23.73 -10.59
N GLU A 294 -20.07 -24.93 -10.99
CA GLU A 294 -20.75 -25.17 -12.28
C GLU A 294 -22.07 -24.41 -12.44
N THR A 295 -22.64 -23.91 -11.33
CA THR A 295 -23.89 -23.16 -11.29
C THR A 295 -23.76 -21.68 -11.67
N ASN A 296 -22.53 -21.16 -11.82
CA ASN A 296 -22.31 -19.73 -12.01
C ASN A 296 -22.47 -19.27 -13.47
N SER A 297 -23.14 -18.12 -13.63
CA SER A 297 -23.22 -17.45 -14.93
C SER A 297 -21.81 -17.01 -15.40
N ILE A 298 -21.62 -16.86 -16.72
CA ILE A 298 -20.37 -16.34 -17.28
C ILE A 298 -19.99 -15.01 -16.63
N GLN A 299 -20.98 -14.17 -16.34
CA GLN A 299 -20.79 -12.89 -15.68
C GLN A 299 -20.25 -13.03 -14.26
N ASP A 300 -20.84 -13.91 -13.45
CA ASP A 300 -20.39 -14.13 -12.07
C ASP A 300 -18.97 -14.72 -12.05
N THR A 301 -18.65 -15.59 -13.01
CA THR A 301 -17.29 -16.11 -13.22
C THR A 301 -16.30 -15.00 -13.56
N VAL A 302 -16.63 -14.08 -14.48
CA VAL A 302 -15.79 -12.93 -14.82
C VAL A 302 -15.58 -12.01 -13.61
N LYS A 303 -16.63 -11.73 -12.84
CA LYS A 303 -16.56 -10.96 -11.58
C LYS A 303 -15.58 -11.59 -10.60
N ASN A 304 -15.70 -12.90 -10.35
CA ASN A 304 -14.87 -13.62 -9.39
C ASN A 304 -13.41 -13.74 -9.84
N ILE A 305 -13.14 -13.90 -11.15
CA ILE A 305 -11.78 -13.88 -11.71
C ILE A 305 -11.14 -12.50 -11.50
N MET A 306 -11.86 -11.42 -11.82
CA MET A 306 -11.35 -10.06 -11.65
C MET A 306 -11.08 -9.73 -10.18
N PHE A 307 -11.94 -10.20 -9.28
CA PHE A 307 -11.78 -10.02 -7.85
C PHE A 307 -10.58 -10.79 -7.28
N THR A 308 -10.42 -12.05 -7.66
CA THR A 308 -9.25 -12.87 -7.27
C THR A 308 -7.96 -12.27 -7.83
N GLY A 309 -7.99 -11.79 -9.07
CA GLY A 309 -6.88 -11.06 -9.67
C GLY A 309 -6.52 -9.79 -8.91
N ALA A 310 -7.52 -9.01 -8.48
CA ALA A 310 -7.34 -7.81 -7.64
C ALA A 310 -6.63 -8.13 -6.33
N GLN A 311 -7.02 -9.20 -5.63
CA GLN A 311 -6.40 -9.64 -4.38
C GLN A 311 -4.97 -10.12 -4.59
N LEU A 312 -4.72 -10.92 -5.63
CA LEU A 312 -3.37 -11.39 -5.97
C LEU A 312 -2.43 -10.23 -6.26
N VAL A 313 -2.88 -9.25 -7.06
CA VAL A 313 -2.10 -8.05 -7.36
C VAL A 313 -1.89 -7.22 -6.09
N HIS A 314 -2.91 -7.04 -5.25
CA HIS A 314 -2.78 -6.33 -3.98
C HIS A 314 -1.71 -6.95 -3.07
N LEU A 315 -1.77 -8.27 -2.84
CA LEU A 315 -0.77 -8.99 -2.04
C LEU A 315 0.63 -8.94 -2.68
N PHE A 316 0.70 -9.06 -4.02
CA PHE A 316 1.95 -8.97 -4.76
C PHE A 316 2.62 -7.60 -4.57
N PHE A 317 1.85 -6.50 -4.66
CA PHE A 317 2.40 -5.15 -4.47
C PHE A 317 2.94 -4.96 -3.05
N ASP A 318 2.22 -5.41 -2.02
CA ASP A 318 2.68 -5.32 -0.63
C ASP A 318 4.01 -6.07 -0.42
N CYS A 319 4.11 -7.29 -0.96
CA CYS A 319 5.33 -8.11 -0.88
C CYS A 319 6.47 -7.55 -1.73
N TYR A 320 6.18 -7.08 -2.94
CA TYR A 320 7.16 -6.53 -3.87
C TYR A 320 7.78 -5.24 -3.33
N MET A 321 7.00 -4.32 -2.78
CA MET A 321 7.55 -3.10 -2.17
C MET A 321 8.42 -3.43 -0.95
N SER A 322 7.99 -4.38 -0.12
CA SER A 322 8.75 -4.84 1.04
C SER A 322 10.08 -5.49 0.64
N GLN A 323 10.08 -6.29 -0.43
CA GLN A 323 11.30 -6.88 -1.00
C GLN A 323 12.25 -5.78 -1.50
N ARG A 324 11.75 -4.79 -2.25
CA ARG A 324 12.56 -3.69 -2.75
C ARG A 324 13.26 -2.90 -1.65
N LEU A 325 12.57 -2.68 -0.53
CA LEU A 325 13.17 -2.02 0.63
C LEU A 325 14.34 -2.85 1.19
N THR A 326 14.12 -4.16 1.31
CA THR A 326 15.12 -5.12 1.80
C THR A 326 16.34 -5.14 0.87
N ASP A 327 16.13 -5.28 -0.44
CA ASP A 327 17.18 -5.33 -1.45
C ASP A 327 18.02 -4.04 -1.45
N MET A 328 17.35 -2.89 -1.40
CA MET A 328 18.03 -1.60 -1.40
C MET A 328 18.80 -1.36 -0.09
N SER A 329 18.27 -1.85 1.04
CA SER A 329 19.00 -1.81 2.31
C SER A 329 20.27 -2.68 2.26
N SER A 330 20.22 -3.86 1.62
CA SER A 330 21.40 -4.72 1.45
C SER A 330 22.40 -4.18 0.43
N HIS A 331 21.94 -3.50 -0.63
CA HIS A 331 22.79 -2.94 -1.69
C HIS A 331 23.84 -1.95 -1.19
N ILE A 332 23.64 -1.38 0.00
CA ILE A 332 24.65 -0.54 0.67
C ILE A 332 25.97 -1.28 0.87
N HIS A 333 25.90 -2.59 1.16
CA HIS A 333 27.09 -3.44 1.24
C HIS A 333 27.91 -3.38 -0.06
N ASP A 334 27.24 -3.54 -1.20
CA ASP A 334 27.86 -3.53 -2.52
C ASP A 334 28.44 -2.15 -2.87
N CYS A 335 27.77 -1.06 -2.47
CA CYS A 335 28.32 0.28 -2.62
C CYS A 335 29.61 0.47 -1.80
N ILE A 336 29.69 -0.09 -0.59
CA ILE A 336 30.89 -0.01 0.24
C ILE A 336 32.04 -0.81 -0.39
N THR A 337 31.77 -1.98 -0.97
CA THR A 337 32.80 -2.80 -1.61
C THR A 337 33.31 -2.18 -2.92
N ARG A 338 32.44 -1.52 -3.68
CA ARG A 338 32.82 -0.75 -4.89
C ARG A 338 33.56 0.55 -4.59
N ALA A 339 33.33 1.15 -3.43
CA ALA A 339 34.07 2.34 -3.03
C ALA A 339 35.58 2.05 -2.98
N LYS A 340 36.43 3.01 -3.38
CA LYS A 340 37.88 2.89 -3.23
C LYS A 340 38.29 3.11 -1.76
N TRP A 341 37.79 2.26 -0.86
CA TRP A 341 37.95 2.36 0.58
C TRP A 341 39.41 2.39 1.03
N TYR A 342 40.32 1.83 0.23
CA TYR A 342 41.77 1.84 0.47
C TYR A 342 42.42 3.22 0.27
N GLU A 343 41.78 4.13 -0.47
CA GLU A 343 42.24 5.52 -0.67
C GLU A 343 41.77 6.46 0.45
N ILE A 344 40.92 5.97 1.36
CA ILE A 344 40.32 6.77 2.43
C ILE A 344 41.07 6.58 3.76
N SER A 345 41.00 7.58 4.64
CA SER A 345 41.63 7.55 5.97
C SER A 345 41.34 6.28 6.79
N ALA A 346 42.29 5.88 7.65
CA ALA A 346 42.12 4.70 8.50
C ALA A 346 40.88 4.78 9.42
N ARG A 347 40.52 5.99 9.86
CA ARG A 347 39.34 6.24 10.70
C ARG A 347 38.05 6.01 9.91
N SER A 348 38.01 6.47 8.67
CA SER A 348 36.91 6.25 7.73
C SER A 348 36.74 4.78 7.37
N ARG A 349 37.85 4.05 7.13
CA ARG A 349 37.81 2.60 6.88
C ARG A 349 37.16 1.83 8.03
N LYS A 350 37.47 2.16 9.29
CA LYS A 350 36.81 1.56 10.46
C LYS A 350 35.30 1.79 10.46
N LEU A 351 34.85 2.99 10.09
CA LEU A 351 33.42 3.30 9.98
C LEU A 351 32.73 2.52 8.86
N LEU A 352 33.38 2.37 7.71
CA LEU A 352 32.85 1.56 6.61
C LEU A 352 32.70 0.10 7.03
N ILE A 353 33.66 -0.48 7.76
CA ILE A 353 33.54 -1.84 8.31
C ILE A 353 32.31 -1.98 9.21
N LEU A 354 32.07 -1.01 10.12
CA LEU A 354 30.88 -1.03 10.97
C LEU A 354 29.58 -0.94 10.14
N MET A 355 29.59 -0.13 9.07
CA MET A 355 28.45 0.02 8.19
C MET A 355 28.17 -1.27 7.39
N THR A 356 29.22 -1.94 6.91
CA THR A 356 29.17 -3.27 6.28
C THR A 356 28.57 -4.31 7.23
N LEU A 357 29.02 -4.33 8.50
CA LEU A 357 28.46 -5.23 9.51
C LEU A 357 26.97 -4.94 9.76
N ARG A 358 26.58 -3.67 9.80
CA ARG A 358 25.17 -3.29 9.96
C ARG A 358 24.31 -3.64 8.74
N SER A 359 24.84 -3.51 7.51
CA SER A 359 24.09 -3.78 6.29
C SER A 359 23.84 -5.27 6.04
N GLN A 360 24.55 -6.17 6.75
CA GLN A 360 24.25 -7.61 6.75
C GLN A 360 22.89 -7.94 7.36
N VAL A 361 22.33 -7.04 8.18
CA VAL A 361 20.96 -7.15 8.70
C VAL A 361 20.08 -6.18 7.91
N PRO A 362 19.42 -6.62 6.82
CA PRO A 362 18.65 -5.71 5.98
C PRO A 362 17.42 -5.17 6.73
N CYS A 363 16.98 -3.97 6.36
CA CYS A 363 15.71 -3.43 6.82
C CYS A 363 14.56 -4.19 6.18
N LYS A 364 13.82 -4.96 6.97
CA LYS A 364 12.68 -5.76 6.52
C LYS A 364 11.36 -5.18 7.01
N LEU A 365 10.29 -5.40 6.25
CA LEU A 365 8.93 -5.15 6.70
C LEU A 365 8.28 -6.48 7.07
N THR A 366 7.50 -6.49 8.14
CA THR A 366 6.89 -7.70 8.69
C THR A 366 5.37 -7.57 8.74
N ALA A 367 4.68 -8.68 8.48
CA ALA A 367 3.26 -8.85 8.73
C ALA A 367 3.06 -9.23 10.20
N ALA A 368 2.60 -8.28 11.03
CA ALA A 368 2.42 -8.38 12.48
C ALA A 368 3.61 -8.99 13.25
N LYS A 369 4.85 -8.79 12.76
CA LYS A 369 6.09 -9.42 13.29
C LYS A 369 6.11 -10.95 13.27
N VAL A 370 5.16 -11.60 12.60
CA VAL A 370 5.10 -13.06 12.48
C VAL A 370 5.84 -13.54 11.23
N MET A 371 5.69 -12.80 10.13
CA MET A 371 6.24 -13.18 8.83
C MET A 371 6.91 -11.98 8.15
N ASP A 372 8.10 -12.18 7.59
CA ASP A 372 8.74 -11.19 6.73
C ASP A 372 7.96 -11.05 5.42
N LEU A 373 7.67 -9.82 4.98
CA LEU A 373 7.05 -9.56 3.69
C LEU A 373 8.10 -9.59 2.59
N SER A 374 8.00 -10.59 1.72
CA SER A 374 8.94 -10.84 0.62
C SER A 374 8.22 -11.53 -0.54
N ILE A 375 8.87 -11.59 -1.70
CA ILE A 375 8.34 -12.34 -2.85
C ILE A 375 8.23 -13.84 -2.52
N GLU A 376 9.11 -14.35 -1.66
CA GLU A 376 9.03 -15.73 -1.15
C GLU A 376 7.74 -15.93 -0.33
N SER A 377 7.44 -15.03 0.61
CA SER A 377 6.22 -15.08 1.41
C SER A 377 4.96 -14.97 0.56
N PHE A 378 4.98 -14.17 -0.52
CA PHE A 378 3.90 -14.15 -1.51
C PHE A 378 3.66 -15.54 -2.10
N GLY A 379 4.72 -16.24 -2.53
CA GLY A 379 4.63 -17.60 -3.05
C GLY A 379 4.06 -18.59 -2.03
N VAL A 380 4.48 -18.49 -0.76
CA VAL A 380 3.94 -19.30 0.34
C VAL A 380 2.45 -19.03 0.54
N CYS A 381 2.02 -17.77 0.55
CA CYS A 381 0.62 -17.40 0.71
C CYS A 381 -0.26 -17.94 -0.44
N VAL A 382 0.16 -17.75 -1.69
CA VAL A 382 -0.58 -18.24 -2.86
C VAL A 382 -0.66 -19.77 -2.86
N LYS A 383 0.44 -20.46 -2.54
CA LYS A 383 0.45 -21.93 -2.44
C LYS A 383 -0.51 -22.43 -1.34
N THR A 384 -0.51 -21.76 -0.19
CA THR A 384 -1.39 -22.09 0.94
C THR A 384 -2.86 -21.86 0.58
N ALA A 385 -3.18 -20.73 -0.07
CA ALA A 385 -4.53 -20.45 -0.57
C ALA A 385 -4.98 -21.50 -1.60
N GLY A 386 -4.08 -21.96 -2.47
CA GLY A 386 -4.33 -23.05 -3.41
C GLY A 386 -4.62 -24.39 -2.70
N SER A 387 -3.88 -24.72 -1.65
CA SER A 387 -4.15 -25.92 -0.84
C SER A 387 -5.50 -25.87 -0.14
N TYR A 388 -5.87 -24.71 0.44
CA TYR A 388 -7.21 -24.53 1.02
C TYR A 388 -8.31 -24.59 -0.03
N PHE A 389 -8.09 -24.02 -1.21
CA PHE A 389 -9.02 -24.15 -2.34
C PHE A 389 -9.25 -25.64 -2.70
N THR A 390 -8.19 -26.43 -2.87
CA THR A 390 -8.32 -27.86 -3.19
C THR A 390 -9.04 -28.63 -2.07
N MET A 391 -8.74 -28.31 -0.81
CA MET A 391 -9.43 -28.89 0.34
C MET A 391 -10.93 -28.57 0.32
N LEU A 392 -11.30 -27.30 0.14
CA LEU A 392 -12.70 -26.87 0.06
C LEU A 392 -13.44 -27.54 -1.10
N MET A 393 -12.80 -27.66 -2.27
CA MET A 393 -13.35 -28.39 -3.41
C MET A 393 -13.56 -29.88 -3.15
N SER A 394 -12.71 -30.51 -2.33
CA SER A 394 -12.87 -31.93 -1.98
C SER A 394 -13.97 -32.20 -0.94
N MET A 395 -14.37 -31.17 -0.19
CA MET A 395 -15.43 -31.24 0.82
C MET A 395 -16.81 -30.84 0.27
N ARG A 396 -16.86 -30.22 -0.91
CA ARG A 396 -18.07 -29.92 -1.67
C ARG A 396 -18.48 -31.15 -2.48
#